data_AF-A0A927MIS6-F1
#
_entry.id   AF-A0A927MIS6-F1
#
_cell.length_a   1.000
_cell.length_b   1.000
_cell.length_c   1.000
_cell.angle_alpha   90.00
_cell.angle_beta   90.00
_cell.angle_gamma   90.00
#
_symmetry.space_group_name_H-M   'P 1'
#
loop_
_entity.id
_entity.type
_entity.pdbx_description
1 polymer ?
#
loop_
_entity_poly.entity_id
_entity_poly.type
_entity_poly.pdbx_seq_one_letter_code
_entity_poly.pdbx_strand_id
1 'polypeptide(L)' 'MQTVIFGDHEENTLRQFRNCLEAGNVIGGVLCADGHYGYSQPVGGVIVYDGQISPSGV' A
#
# COMPACT_ATOMS: atom_id res chain seq x y z
N MET A 1 6.02 -7.60 -9.70
CA MET A 1 5.34 -6.65 -8.82
C MET A 1 4.22 -5.98 -9.60
N GLN A 2 2.98 -6.41 -9.39
CA GLN A 2 1.80 -5.82 -10.04
C GLN A 2 1.15 -4.82 -9.08
N THR A 3 0.92 -3.59 -9.56
CA THR A 3 0.30 -2.53 -8.77
C THR A 3 -0.83 -1.86 -9.54
N VAL A 4 -1.90 -1.51 -8.84
CA VAL A 4 -3.05 -0.77 -9.40
C VAL A 4 -3.43 0.33 -8.43
N ILE A 5 -3.66 1.53 -8.94
CA ILE A 5 -4.15 2.68 -8.17
C ILE A 5 -5.48 3.10 -8.78
N PHE A 6 -6.51 3.22 -7.96
CA PHE A 6 -7.81 3.72 -8.35
C PHE A 6 -7.99 5.14 -7.81
N GLY A 7 -8.41 6.10 -8.66
CA GLY A 7 -8.65 7.47 -8.23
C GLY A 7 -7.38 8.32 -8.10
N ASP A 8 -7.54 9.51 -7.54
CA ASP A 8 -6.48 10.49 -7.31
C ASP A 8 -6.15 10.56 -5.82
N HIS A 9 -4.85 10.60 -5.50
CA HIS A 9 -4.37 10.62 -4.13
C HIS A 9 -3.34 11.71 -3.91
N GLU A 10 -3.26 12.19 -2.67
CA GLU A 10 -2.19 13.08 -2.24
C GLU A 10 -0.80 12.41 -2.35
N GLU A 11 0.23 13.19 -2.64
CA GLU A 11 1.60 12.66 -2.86
C GLU A 11 2.18 11.95 -1.63
N ASN A 12 1.78 12.34 -0.41
CA ASN A 12 2.15 11.65 0.83
C ASN A 12 1.61 10.21 0.87
N THR A 13 0.38 9.98 0.41
CA THR A 13 -0.30 8.69 0.33
C THR A 13 0.37 7.82 -0.73
N LEU A 14 0.65 8.39 -1.90
CA LEU A 14 1.38 7.70 -2.97
C LEU A 14 2.79 7.30 -2.52
N ARG A 15 3.51 8.19 -1.84
CA ARG A 15 4.83 7.89 -1.27
C ARG A 15 4.75 6.80 -0.21
N GLN A 16 3.79 6.86 0.70
CA GLN A 16 3.58 5.82 1.71
C GLN A 16 3.31 4.47 1.06
N PHE A 17 2.43 4.41 0.07
CA PHE A 17 2.13 3.19 -0.69
C PHE A 17 3.38 2.62 -1.37
N ARG A 18 4.17 3.45 -2.06
CA ARG A 18 5.44 3.03 -2.70
C ARG A 18 6.42 2.47 -1.67
N ASN A 19 6.56 3.11 -0.51
CA ASN A 19 7.41 2.60 0.56
C ASN A 19 6.95 1.22 1.06
N CYS A 20 5.63 0.99 1.19
CA CYS A 20 5.10 -0.32 1.57
C CYS A 20 5.39 -1.39 0.53
N LEU A 21 5.36 -1.04 -0.76
CA LEU A 21 5.64 -1.96 -1.86
C LEU A 21 7.10 -2.42 -1.93
N GLU A 22 8.02 -1.66 -1.34
CA GLU A 22 9.45 -1.97 -1.27
C GLU A 22 9.82 -2.76 0.00
N ALA A 23 8.88 -3.00 0.90
CA ALA A 23 9.14 -3.65 2.18
C ALA A 23 9.04 -5.18 2.10
N GLY A 24 10.10 -5.90 2.47
CA GLY A 24 10.05 -7.37 2.59
C GLY A 24 9.79 -8.09 1.26
N ASN A 25 9.00 -9.16 1.30
CA ASN A 25 8.69 -10.03 0.17
C ASN A 25 7.36 -9.62 -0.50
N VAL A 26 7.18 -8.34 -0.81
CA VAL A 26 5.98 -7.86 -1.50
C VAL A 26 5.95 -8.34 -2.95
N ILE A 27 4.83 -8.92 -3.34
CA ILE A 27 4.59 -9.40 -4.70
C ILE A 27 3.58 -8.54 -5.48
N GLY A 28 2.82 -7.68 -4.79
CA GLY A 28 1.94 -6.70 -5.41
C GLY A 28 1.18 -5.83 -4.41
N GLY A 29 0.35 -4.94 -4.92
CA GLY A 29 -0.52 -4.12 -4.08
C GLY A 29 -1.55 -3.32 -4.85
N VAL A 30 -2.55 -2.82 -4.14
CA VAL A 30 -3.61 -1.96 -4.67
C VAL A 30 -3.78 -0.76 -3.77
N LEU A 31 -4.01 0.42 -4.35
CA LEU A 31 -4.55 1.56 -3.62
C LEU A 31 -5.98 1.81 -4.11
N CYS A 32 -6.96 1.63 -3.22
CA CYS A 32 -8.38 1.82 -3.52
C CYS A 32 -8.72 3.30 -3.68
N ALA A 33 -9.86 3.60 -4.30
CA ALA A 33 -10.29 4.98 -4.62
C ALA A 33 -10.50 5.90 -3.40
N ASP A 34 -10.73 5.33 -2.23
CA ASP A 34 -10.85 6.02 -0.94
C ASP A 34 -9.51 6.10 -0.17
N GLY A 35 -8.42 5.69 -0.82
CA GLY A 35 -7.10 5.60 -0.23
C GLY A 35 -6.57 6.95 0.26
N HIS A 36 -6.02 6.96 1.48
CA HIS A 36 -5.44 8.17 2.07
C HIS A 36 -4.36 7.83 3.10
N TYR A 37 -3.63 8.85 3.53
CA TYR A 37 -2.48 8.71 4.41
C TYR A 37 -2.88 8.07 5.74
N GLY A 38 -2.19 6.99 6.12
CA GLY A 38 -2.48 6.21 7.31
C GLY A 38 -1.27 6.03 8.22
N TYR A 39 -1.34 5.06 9.15
CA TYR A 39 -0.24 4.73 10.04
C TYR A 39 0.64 3.62 9.44
N SER A 40 1.85 3.98 9.03
CA SER A 40 2.82 3.11 8.33
C SER A 40 2.37 2.60 6.94
N GLN A 41 1.09 2.27 6.75
CA GLN A 41 0.47 1.92 5.48
C GLN A 41 -0.71 2.87 5.18
N PRO A 42 -1.07 3.09 3.90
CA PRO A 42 -2.22 3.92 3.57
C PRO A 42 -3.52 3.19 3.95
N VAL A 43 -4.48 3.93 4.51
CA VAL A 43 -5.85 3.43 4.65
C VAL A 43 -6.40 3.21 3.24
N GLY A 44 -7.14 2.12 3.01
CA GLY A 44 -7.58 1.71 1.67
C GLY A 44 -6.46 1.12 0.80
N GLY A 45 -5.27 0.89 1.36
CA GLY A 45 -4.20 0.14 0.72
C GLY A 45 -4.31 -1.37 0.92
N VAL A 46 -3.92 -2.12 -0.10
CA VAL A 46 -3.71 -3.57 -0.06
C VAL A 46 -2.26 -3.84 -0.42
N ILE A 47 -1.55 -4.57 0.44
CA ILE A 47 -0.18 -5.02 0.17
C ILE A 47 -0.14 -6.54 0.25
N VAL A 48 0.34 -7.18 -0.82
CA VAL A 48 0.40 -8.64 -0.93
C VAL A 48 1.83 -9.09 -0.68
N TYR A 49 2.02 -9.87 0.37
CA TYR A 49 3.30 -10.44 0.75
C TYR A 49 3.34 -11.95 0.45
N ASP A 50 4.52 -12.47 0.09
CA ASP A 50 4.80 -13.90 0.10
C ASP A 50 5.42 -14.30 1.46
N GLY A 51 4.63 -15.04 2.26
CA GLY A 51 5.08 -15.61 3.54
C GLY A 51 5.28 -14.61 4.69
N GLN A 52 4.71 -13.40 4.62
CA GLN A 52 4.83 -12.38 5.67
C GLN A 52 3.48 -11.74 6.02
N ILE A 53 3.41 -11.16 7.21
CA ILE A 53 2.29 -10.35 7.68
C ILE A 53 2.81 -9.02 8.23
N SER A 54 2.07 -7.94 7.97
CA SER A 54 2.33 -6.62 8.55
C SER A 54 1.16 -6.24 9.48
N PRO A 55 1.37 -6.12 10.80
CA PRO A 55 0.33 -5.69 11.73
C PRO A 55 -0.24 -4.31 11.43
N SER A 56 0.54 -3.43 10.82
CA SER A 56 0.08 -2.08 10.44
C SER A 56 -0.76 -2.05 9.16
N GLY A 57 -0.91 -3.20 8.49
CA GLY A 57 -1.74 -3.34 7.29
C GLY A 57 -3.12 -3.94 7.54
N VAL A 58 -3.55 -4.02 8.81
CA VAL A 58 -4.84 -4.57 9.27
C VAL A 58 -5.57 -3.51 10.06
#